data_AF-A0A5B1CNJ1-F1
#
_entry.id   AF-A0A5B1CNJ1-F1
#
_cell.length_a   1.000
_cell.length_b   1.000
_cell.length_c   1.000
_cell.angle_alpha   90.00
_cell.angle_beta   90.00
_cell.angle_gamma   90.00
#
_symmetry.space_group_name_H-M   'P 1'
#
loop_
_entity.id
_entity.type
_entity.pdbx_description
1 polymer ?
#
loop_
_entity_poly.entity_id
_entity_poly.type
_entity_poly.pdbx_seq_one_letter_code
_entity_poly.pdbx_strand_id
1 'polypeptide(L)'
;MKLTKQWLYRFVTARTLAVGVLALAAIGVSAGNASADWHSFWHKFHVDTARNNAWPDPFNEADARDTVAPFEVMKRNGWKLHNTIGHDLFREGDGVLMASGTNRVRWIATQAPESRRTIFVLKGNTHLETEARLASVRQTLSGMNLDGGQPSVAVTSVQPAKASGVWAAKISRDGIAATPRPQLPQTSSSGTQSAGVASGTP
;
A
#
# COMPACT_ATOMS: atom_id res chain seq x y z
N MET A 1 94.13 14.04 6.86
CA MET A 1 92.71 14.01 6.44
C MET A 1 91.95 12.85 7.12
N LYS A 2 91.55 12.97 8.41
CA LYS A 2 90.83 11.89 9.14
C LYS A 2 89.65 12.32 10.04
N LEU A 3 89.62 13.54 10.59
CA LEU A 3 88.60 13.94 11.58
C LEU A 3 87.16 14.01 11.06
N THR A 4 86.93 14.31 9.78
CA THR A 4 85.58 14.54 9.23
C THR A 4 84.69 13.29 9.22
N LYS A 5 85.25 12.08 9.16
CA LYS A 5 84.44 10.85 9.04
C LYS A 5 83.83 10.39 10.37
N GLN A 6 84.50 10.57 11.51
CA GLN A 6 84.00 10.11 12.82
C GLN A 6 82.75 10.86 13.28
N TRP A 7 82.62 12.15 12.94
CA TRP A 7 81.48 12.98 13.34
C TRP A 7 80.19 12.55 12.62
N LEU A 8 80.25 12.34 11.29
CA LEU A 8 79.10 11.81 10.53
C LEU A 8 78.65 10.44 11.03
N TYR A 9 79.56 9.51 11.30
CA TYR A 9 79.19 8.16 11.74
C TYR A 9 78.37 8.17 13.04
N ARG A 10 78.71 9.02 14.02
CA ARG A 10 77.97 9.12 15.29
C ARG A 10 76.58 9.77 15.12
N PHE A 11 76.41 10.70 14.18
CA PHE A 11 75.10 11.27 13.86
C PHE A 11 74.20 10.30 13.08
N VAL A 12 74.76 9.50 12.17
CA VAL A 12 74.01 8.50 11.40
C VAL A 12 73.52 7.37 12.30
N THR A 13 74.36 6.80 13.18
CA THR A 13 73.95 5.71 14.08
C THR A 13 72.95 6.17 15.14
N ALA A 14 73.08 7.39 15.67
CA ALA A 14 72.09 7.96 16.59
C ALA A 14 70.71 8.13 15.92
N ARG A 15 70.67 8.60 14.66
CA ARG A 15 69.42 8.74 13.91
C ARG A 15 68.78 7.39 13.57
N THR A 16 69.53 6.39 13.12
CA THR A 16 68.95 5.09 12.76
C THR A 16 68.43 4.33 13.99
N LEU A 17 69.11 4.41 15.13
CA LEU A 17 68.61 3.84 16.39
C LEU A 17 67.35 4.57 16.89
N ALA A 18 67.31 5.91 16.85
CA ALA A 18 66.12 6.67 17.25
C ALA A 18 64.90 6.37 16.37
N VAL A 19 65.09 6.24 15.04
CA VAL A 19 64.02 5.84 14.11
C VAL A 19 63.56 4.41 14.36
N GLY A 20 64.48 3.47 14.64
CA GLY A 20 64.13 2.08 14.99
C GLY A 20 63.30 1.99 16.27
N VAL A 21 63.66 2.74 17.31
CA VAL A 21 62.89 2.79 18.57
C VAL A 21 61.53 3.44 18.38
N LEU A 22 61.43 4.54 17.61
CA LEU A 22 60.15 5.17 17.29
C LEU A 22 59.22 4.27 16.46
N ALA A 23 59.76 3.49 15.52
CA ALA A 23 58.99 2.52 14.75
C ALA A 23 58.44 1.39 15.65
N LEU A 24 59.26 0.84 16.56
CA LEU A 24 58.84 -0.15 17.55
C LEU A 24 57.77 0.40 18.51
N ALA A 25 57.92 1.65 18.96
CA ALA A 25 56.92 2.31 19.80
C ALA A 25 55.59 2.54 19.06
N ALA A 26 55.62 2.94 17.78
CA ALA A 26 54.42 3.12 16.97
C ALA A 26 53.65 1.81 16.73
N ILE A 27 54.37 0.68 16.57
CA ILE A 27 53.77 -0.65 16.49
C ILE A 27 53.17 -1.05 17.85
N GLY A 28 53.86 -0.77 18.97
CA GLY A 28 53.35 -1.03 20.32
C GLY A 28 52.07 -0.25 20.66
N VAL A 29 51.95 1.00 20.23
CA VAL A 29 50.77 1.85 20.47
C VAL A 29 49.58 1.51 19.56
N SER A 30 49.82 0.87 18.40
CA SER A 30 48.75 0.42 17.49
C SER A 30 48.23 -1.00 17.78
N ALA A 31 48.81 -1.71 18.76
CA ALA A 31 48.31 -2.98 19.28
C ALA A 31 47.07 -2.78 20.19
N GLY A 32 45.97 -2.30 19.61
CA GLY A 32 44.68 -2.22 20.29
C GLY A 32 44.19 -3.60 20.74
N ASN A 33 43.59 -3.67 21.92
CA ASN A 33 43.10 -4.93 22.50
C ASN A 33 41.99 -5.54 21.64
N ALA A 34 42.36 -6.49 20.77
CA ALA A 34 41.42 -7.34 20.03
C ALA A 34 40.78 -8.37 20.95
N SER A 35 39.89 -7.91 21.84
CA SER A 35 39.11 -8.78 22.73
C SER A 35 38.14 -9.63 21.92
N ALA A 36 38.44 -10.92 21.77
CA ALA A 36 37.51 -11.89 21.21
C ALA A 36 36.32 -12.08 22.17
N ASP A 37 35.19 -11.43 21.87
CA ASP A 37 33.93 -11.59 22.59
C ASP A 37 33.30 -12.95 22.27
N TRP A 38 33.87 -13.99 22.87
CA TRP A 38 33.39 -15.36 22.77
C TRP A 38 31.98 -15.54 23.32
N HIS A 39 31.53 -14.68 24.25
CA HIS A 39 30.18 -14.75 24.78
C HIS A 39 29.15 -14.33 23.71
N SER A 40 29.38 -13.20 23.04
CA SER A 40 28.57 -12.75 21.89
C SER A 40 28.66 -13.71 20.70
N PHE A 41 29.82 -14.33 20.45
CA PHE A 41 29.96 -15.39 19.45
C PHE A 41 29.06 -16.60 19.74
N TRP A 42 29.20 -17.22 20.91
CA TRP A 42 28.41 -18.41 21.26
C TRP A 42 26.92 -18.10 21.40
N HIS A 43 26.57 -16.94 21.96
CA HIS A 43 25.18 -16.46 22.00
C HIS A 43 24.57 -16.37 20.60
N LYS A 44 25.26 -15.73 19.63
CA LYS A 44 24.79 -15.65 18.24
C LYS A 44 24.69 -17.03 17.60
N PHE A 45 25.69 -17.89 17.78
CA PHE A 45 25.67 -19.26 17.25
C PHE A 45 24.47 -20.08 17.76
N HIS A 46 24.15 -19.98 19.06
CA HIS A 46 22.96 -20.63 19.62
C HIS A 46 21.64 -20.03 19.11
N VAL A 47 21.55 -18.70 18.98
CA VAL A 47 20.38 -18.02 18.38
C VAL A 47 20.18 -18.44 16.92
N ASP A 48 21.25 -18.50 16.13
CA ASP A 48 21.19 -18.92 14.72
C ASP A 48 20.84 -20.41 14.58
N THR A 49 21.38 -21.27 15.45
CA THR A 49 21.01 -22.69 15.49
C THR A 49 19.54 -22.87 15.84
N ALA A 50 19.04 -22.17 16.86
CA ALA A 50 17.63 -22.20 17.26
C ALA A 50 16.71 -21.65 16.15
N ARG A 51 17.10 -20.55 15.50
CA ARG A 51 16.38 -19.93 14.37
C ARG A 51 16.32 -20.85 13.15
N ASN A 52 17.39 -21.57 12.86
CA ASN A 52 17.44 -22.54 11.76
C ASN A 52 16.57 -23.77 12.06
N ASN A 53 16.58 -24.26 13.30
CA ASN A 53 15.74 -25.38 13.73
C ASN A 53 14.25 -25.02 13.84
N ALA A 54 13.92 -23.74 14.01
CA ALA A 54 12.55 -23.23 14.00
C ALA A 54 12.03 -22.83 12.60
N TRP A 55 12.87 -22.90 11.56
CA TRP A 55 12.45 -22.56 10.20
C TRP A 55 11.49 -23.65 9.64
N PRO A 56 10.37 -23.29 8.98
CA PRO A 56 9.98 -21.95 8.50
C PRO A 56 9.02 -21.16 9.41
N ASP A 57 8.45 -21.76 10.45
CA ASP A 57 7.26 -21.26 11.17
C ASP A 57 7.24 -19.77 11.57
N PRO A 58 8.28 -19.17 12.19
CA PRO A 58 8.22 -17.76 12.61
C PRO A 58 8.23 -16.77 11.43
N PHE A 59 8.55 -17.24 10.21
CA PHE A 59 8.51 -16.43 8.99
C PHE A 59 7.16 -16.56 8.26
N ASN A 60 6.49 -17.70 8.37
CA ASN A 60 5.21 -17.97 7.68
C ASN A 60 4.13 -16.93 8.01
N GLU A 61 3.97 -16.56 9.28
CA GLU A 61 3.00 -15.51 9.63
C GLU A 61 3.41 -14.12 9.14
N ALA A 62 4.71 -13.82 9.08
CA ALA A 62 5.21 -12.52 8.64
C ALA A 62 4.96 -12.34 7.13
N ASP A 63 5.36 -13.32 6.33
CA ASP A 63 5.14 -13.35 4.88
C ASP A 63 3.64 -13.35 4.52
N ALA A 64 2.82 -14.09 5.25
CA ALA A 64 1.36 -14.04 5.10
C ALA A 64 0.77 -12.66 5.44
N ARG A 65 1.24 -12.01 6.51
CA ARG A 65 0.81 -10.65 6.89
C ARG A 65 1.25 -9.61 5.86
N ASP A 66 2.48 -9.67 5.38
CA ASP A 66 3.03 -8.75 4.37
C ASP A 66 2.37 -8.94 3.00
N THR A 67 2.00 -10.18 2.63
CA THR A 67 1.20 -10.49 1.44
C THR A 67 -0.22 -9.92 1.53
N VAL A 68 -0.86 -9.96 2.71
CA VAL A 68 -2.24 -9.46 2.91
C VAL A 68 -2.31 -7.94 3.09
N ALA A 69 -1.29 -7.31 3.69
CA ALA A 69 -1.22 -5.88 3.97
C ALA A 69 -1.58 -4.95 2.77
N PRO A 70 -1.03 -5.11 1.54
CA PRO A 70 -1.39 -4.27 0.41
C PRO A 70 -2.88 -4.41 0.04
N PHE A 71 -3.47 -5.61 0.17
CA PHE A 71 -4.88 -5.82 -0.12
C PHE A 71 -5.80 -5.16 0.92
N GLU A 72 -5.39 -5.03 2.19
CA GLU A 72 -6.15 -4.20 3.16
C GLU A 72 -6.09 -2.71 2.83
N VAL A 73 -4.94 -2.20 2.37
CA VAL A 73 -4.82 -0.82 1.89
C VAL A 73 -5.69 -0.59 0.65
N MET A 74 -5.68 -1.52 -0.31
CA MET A 74 -6.56 -1.47 -1.49
C MET A 74 -8.03 -1.53 -1.11
N LYS A 75 -8.44 -2.45 -0.22
CA LYS A 75 -9.81 -2.54 0.29
C LYS A 75 -10.26 -1.24 0.97
N ARG A 76 -9.43 -0.67 1.86
CA ARG A 76 -9.72 0.62 2.53
C ARG A 76 -9.86 1.76 1.53
N ASN A 77 -8.99 1.82 0.52
CA ASN A 77 -9.04 2.84 -0.52
C ASN A 77 -10.29 2.67 -1.41
N GLY A 78 -10.65 1.44 -1.79
CA GLY A 78 -11.88 1.15 -2.53
C GLY A 78 -13.14 1.59 -1.79
N TRP A 79 -13.25 1.28 -0.49
CA TRP A 79 -14.35 1.76 0.35
C TRP A 79 -14.37 3.29 0.50
N LYS A 80 -13.21 3.94 0.63
CA LYS A 80 -13.11 5.40 0.64
C LYS A 80 -13.64 6.02 -0.65
N LEU A 81 -13.19 5.53 -1.82
CA LEU A 81 -13.64 6.02 -3.13
C LEU A 81 -15.13 5.75 -3.36
N HIS A 82 -15.62 4.57 -2.96
CA HIS A 82 -17.04 4.22 -3.06
C HIS A 82 -17.92 5.15 -2.21
N ASN A 83 -17.48 5.49 -1.00
CA ASN A 83 -18.21 6.38 -0.10
C ASN A 83 -17.91 7.87 -0.34
N THR A 84 -17.20 8.24 -1.41
CA THR A 84 -17.05 9.65 -1.82
C THR A 84 -18.30 10.15 -2.53
N ILE A 85 -18.92 11.21 -1.98
CA ILE A 85 -19.93 12.02 -2.62
C ILE A 85 -19.22 13.03 -3.54
N GLY A 86 -19.20 12.74 -4.84
CA GLY A 86 -18.61 13.59 -5.88
C GLY A 86 -19.52 14.76 -6.32
N HIS A 87 -18.99 15.63 -7.17
CA HIS A 87 -19.69 16.82 -7.68
C HIS A 87 -21.09 16.53 -8.24
N ASP A 88 -21.23 15.46 -9.02
CA ASP A 88 -22.43 14.98 -9.73
C ASP A 88 -23.65 14.69 -8.83
N LEU A 89 -23.45 14.66 -7.50
CA LEU A 89 -24.48 14.37 -6.51
C LEU A 89 -24.97 15.64 -5.78
N PHE A 90 -24.39 16.79 -6.10
CA PHE A 90 -24.78 18.12 -5.63
C PHE A 90 -25.31 18.98 -6.78
N ARG A 91 -26.21 19.92 -6.49
CA ARG A 91 -26.58 20.97 -7.45
C ARG A 91 -25.39 21.94 -7.61
N GLU A 92 -25.11 22.30 -8.86
CA GLU A 92 -24.11 23.31 -9.20
C GLU A 92 -24.44 24.66 -8.55
N GLY A 93 -23.42 25.45 -8.21
CA GLY A 93 -23.55 26.71 -7.46
C GLY A 93 -23.81 26.50 -5.96
N ASP A 94 -24.91 25.86 -5.60
CA ASP A 94 -25.43 25.90 -4.22
C ASP A 94 -24.85 24.84 -3.27
N GLY A 95 -24.24 23.76 -3.78
CA GLY A 95 -23.70 22.67 -2.96
C GLY A 95 -24.76 21.81 -2.22
N VAL A 96 -26.05 21.98 -2.54
CA VAL A 96 -27.16 21.20 -1.99
C VAL A 96 -27.20 19.80 -2.63
N LEU A 97 -27.39 18.74 -1.84
CA LEU A 97 -27.55 17.38 -2.34
C LEU A 97 -28.76 17.23 -3.29
N MET A 98 -28.54 16.56 -4.41
CA MET A 98 -29.62 16.08 -5.28
C MET A 98 -30.26 14.81 -4.69
N ALA A 99 -31.44 14.40 -5.19
CA ALA A 99 -32.10 13.16 -4.76
C ALA A 99 -31.21 11.91 -4.90
N SER A 100 -30.35 11.86 -5.92
CA SER A 100 -29.30 10.86 -6.10
C SER A 100 -28.28 10.87 -4.95
N GLY A 101 -27.81 12.06 -4.55
CA GLY A 101 -26.91 12.27 -3.42
C GLY A 101 -27.54 11.88 -2.09
N THR A 102 -28.78 12.29 -1.82
CA THR A 102 -29.56 11.89 -0.64
C THR A 102 -29.72 10.37 -0.53
N ASN A 103 -30.05 9.71 -1.64
CA ASN A 103 -30.13 8.25 -1.68
C ASN A 103 -28.75 7.58 -1.48
N ARG A 104 -27.67 8.18 -1.98
CA ARG A 104 -26.30 7.68 -1.73
C ARG A 104 -25.88 7.82 -0.27
N VAL A 105 -26.18 8.95 0.37
CA VAL A 105 -25.96 9.17 1.81
C VAL A 105 -26.75 8.16 2.64
N ARG A 106 -28.05 7.94 2.33
CA ARG A 106 -28.88 6.92 2.99
C ARG A 106 -28.33 5.50 2.83
N TRP A 107 -27.85 5.15 1.63
CA TRP A 107 -27.23 3.85 1.37
C TRP A 107 -25.98 3.66 2.23
N ILE A 108 -25.08 4.66 2.30
CA ILE A 108 -23.86 4.54 3.12
C ILE A 108 -24.21 4.48 4.62
N ALA A 109 -25.18 5.26 5.08
CA ALA A 109 -25.57 5.30 6.49
C ALA A 109 -26.22 3.98 6.98
N THR A 110 -26.93 3.25 6.11
CA THR A 110 -27.67 2.03 6.48
C THR A 110 -27.00 0.74 6.01
N GLN A 111 -26.60 0.65 4.74
CA GLN A 111 -26.15 -0.59 4.09
C GLN A 111 -24.64 -0.84 4.17
N ALA A 112 -23.82 0.19 4.39
CA ALA A 112 -22.38 -0.02 4.56
C ALA A 112 -22.09 -0.65 5.93
N PRO A 113 -21.10 -1.57 6.03
CA PRO A 113 -20.67 -2.15 7.31
C PRO A 113 -20.22 -1.06 8.28
N GLU A 114 -20.56 -1.18 9.57
CA GLU A 114 -20.37 -0.12 10.58
C GLU A 114 -18.94 0.44 10.62
N SER A 115 -17.93 -0.44 10.65
CA SER A 115 -16.49 -0.08 10.60
C SER A 115 -16.04 0.63 9.30
N ARG A 116 -16.97 0.86 8.36
CA ARG A 116 -16.77 1.50 7.05
C ARG A 116 -17.84 2.56 6.76
N ARG A 117 -18.68 2.93 7.74
CA ARG A 117 -19.68 4.02 7.68
C ARG A 117 -19.04 5.42 7.82
N THR A 118 -18.00 5.71 7.03
CA THR A 118 -17.50 7.07 6.81
C THR A 118 -17.93 7.56 5.44
N ILE A 119 -18.52 8.76 5.39
CA ILE A 119 -18.93 9.46 4.18
C ILE A 119 -17.85 10.51 3.86
N PHE A 120 -17.32 10.46 2.63
CA PHE A 120 -16.31 11.40 2.17
C PHE A 120 -16.96 12.45 1.26
N VAL A 121 -16.88 13.73 1.61
CA VAL A 121 -17.39 14.84 0.80
C VAL A 121 -16.26 15.36 -0.07
N LEU A 122 -16.42 15.31 -1.40
CA LEU A 122 -15.44 15.90 -2.31
C LEU A 122 -15.46 17.44 -2.16
N LYS A 123 -14.27 18.03 -1.97
CA LYS A 123 -14.11 19.48 -1.85
C LYS A 123 -14.74 20.25 -3.02
N GLY A 124 -15.26 21.44 -2.73
CA GLY A 124 -15.67 22.40 -3.75
C GLY A 124 -14.48 23.09 -4.41
N ASN A 125 -14.79 23.96 -5.37
CA ASN A 125 -13.86 24.96 -5.90
C ASN A 125 -13.57 26.05 -4.85
N THR A 126 -14.51 26.28 -3.92
CA THR A 126 -14.34 27.23 -2.80
C THR A 126 -14.53 26.55 -1.43
N HIS A 127 -14.04 27.21 -0.38
CA HIS A 127 -14.29 26.76 1.00
C HIS A 127 -15.78 26.86 1.37
N LEU A 128 -16.47 27.95 0.99
CA LEU A 128 -17.90 28.15 1.23
C LEU A 128 -18.75 27.03 0.60
N GLU A 129 -18.45 26.65 -0.65
CA GLU A 129 -19.10 25.52 -1.32
C GLU A 129 -18.82 24.19 -0.60
N THR A 130 -17.61 24.02 -0.06
CA THR A 130 -17.24 22.82 0.70
C THR A 130 -18.03 22.73 2.02
N GLU A 131 -18.19 23.84 2.74
CA GLU A 131 -19.03 23.90 3.95
C GLU A 131 -20.52 23.72 3.62
N ALA A 132 -21.03 24.30 2.53
CA ALA A 132 -22.41 24.08 2.08
C ALA A 132 -22.70 22.59 1.80
N ARG A 133 -21.77 21.89 1.11
CA ARG A 133 -21.85 20.44 0.89
C ARG A 133 -21.79 19.63 2.18
N LEU A 134 -20.88 19.98 3.10
CA LEU A 134 -20.79 19.36 4.43
C LEU A 134 -22.08 19.55 5.24
N ALA A 135 -22.63 20.77 5.26
CA ALA A 135 -23.88 21.09 5.92
C ALA A 135 -25.05 20.31 5.31
N SER A 136 -25.15 20.24 3.97
CA SER A 136 -26.20 19.47 3.28
C SER A 136 -26.13 17.97 3.62
N VAL A 137 -24.94 17.37 3.64
CA VAL A 137 -24.74 15.97 4.06
C VAL A 137 -25.10 15.77 5.53
N ARG A 138 -24.62 16.63 6.45
CA ARG A 138 -24.92 16.54 7.89
C ARG A 138 -26.43 16.71 8.17
N GLN A 139 -27.09 17.64 7.51
CA GLN A 139 -28.54 17.88 7.63
C GLN A 139 -29.36 16.71 7.06
N THR A 140 -28.84 16.04 6.02
CA THR A 140 -29.49 14.85 5.47
C THR A 140 -29.34 13.65 6.43
N LEU A 141 -28.24 13.59 7.20
CA LEU A 141 -28.01 12.55 8.22
C LEU A 141 -28.78 12.80 9.53
N SER A 142 -28.96 14.05 9.97
CA SER A 142 -29.77 14.37 11.16
C SER A 142 -31.27 14.10 10.94
N GLY A 143 -31.73 14.15 9.69
CA GLY A 143 -33.08 13.74 9.29
C GLY A 143 -33.29 12.22 9.11
N MET A 144 -32.30 11.37 9.40
CA MET A 144 -32.45 9.91 9.37
C MET A 144 -32.46 9.32 10.77
N ASN A 145 -33.46 8.48 11.06
CA ASN A 145 -33.32 7.50 12.13
C ASN A 145 -32.36 6.40 11.65
N LEU A 146 -31.33 6.08 12.42
CA LEU A 146 -30.24 5.18 12.03
C LEU A 146 -29.96 4.16 13.13
N ASP A 147 -29.87 2.89 12.74
CA ASP A 147 -29.48 1.81 13.65
C ASP A 147 -27.96 1.85 13.88
N GLY A 148 -27.56 2.32 15.07
CA GLY A 148 -26.17 2.41 15.53
C GLY A 148 -25.61 3.84 15.55
N GLY A 149 -24.30 3.97 15.51
CA GLY A 149 -23.62 5.27 15.53
C GLY A 149 -23.85 6.08 14.24
N GLN A 150 -23.99 7.41 14.37
CA GLN A 150 -24.12 8.31 13.21
C GLN A 150 -22.83 8.27 12.36
N PRO A 151 -22.90 8.10 11.03
CA PRO A 151 -21.73 7.99 10.17
C PRO A 151 -20.88 9.25 10.19
N SER A 152 -19.56 9.06 10.26
CA SER A 152 -18.60 10.17 10.26
C SER A 152 -18.52 10.84 8.88
N VAL A 153 -18.48 12.17 8.85
CA VAL A 153 -18.42 12.97 7.61
C VAL A 153 -17.06 13.69 7.53
N ALA A 154 -16.27 13.37 6.50
CA ALA A 154 -14.93 13.91 6.30
C ALA A 154 -14.76 14.51 4.90
N VAL A 155 -13.92 15.53 4.74
CA VAL A 155 -13.61 16.10 3.40
C VAL A 155 -12.55 15.24 2.69
N THR A 156 -12.63 15.15 1.36
CA THR A 156 -11.54 14.62 0.55
C THR A 156 -11.26 15.47 -0.70
N SER A 157 -10.01 15.44 -1.15
CA SER A 157 -9.56 15.97 -2.43
C SER A 157 -9.55 14.93 -3.55
N VAL A 158 -9.77 13.64 -3.23
CA VAL A 158 -9.66 12.53 -4.18
C VAL A 158 -11.00 12.32 -4.88
N GLN A 159 -11.10 12.81 -6.11
CA GLN A 159 -12.18 12.50 -7.05
C GLN A 159 -12.19 10.99 -7.33
N PRO A 160 -13.31 10.27 -7.13
CA PRO A 160 -13.42 8.89 -7.59
C PRO A 160 -13.30 8.82 -9.12
N ALA A 161 -12.56 7.82 -9.60
CA ALA A 161 -12.44 7.57 -11.03
C ALA A 161 -13.81 7.18 -11.61
N LYS A 162 -14.25 7.89 -12.65
CA LYS A 162 -15.51 7.67 -13.37
C LYS A 162 -15.22 7.42 -14.84
N ALA A 163 -15.92 6.48 -15.45
CA ALA A 163 -16.06 6.39 -16.90
C ALA A 163 -17.26 7.21 -17.37
N SER A 164 -17.29 7.61 -18.64
CA SER A 164 -18.50 8.19 -19.22
C SER A 164 -19.55 7.10 -19.47
N GLY A 165 -20.83 7.43 -19.28
CA GLY A 165 -21.93 6.47 -19.51
C GLY A 165 -21.96 5.94 -20.95
N VAL A 166 -21.58 6.77 -21.92
CA VAL A 166 -21.45 6.39 -23.35
C VAL A 166 -20.37 5.33 -23.56
N TRP A 167 -19.20 5.49 -22.93
CA TRP A 167 -18.10 4.53 -23.01
C TRP A 167 -18.45 3.19 -22.34
N ALA A 168 -19.06 3.25 -21.15
CA ALA A 168 -19.53 2.06 -20.44
C ALA A 168 -20.62 1.30 -21.22
N ALA A 169 -21.59 2.02 -21.80
CA ALA A 169 -22.61 1.45 -22.66
C ALA A 169 -22.04 0.85 -23.96
N LYS A 170 -20.99 1.46 -24.53
CA LYS A 170 -20.25 0.90 -25.68
C LYS A 170 -19.60 -0.43 -25.31
N ILE A 171 -18.77 -0.47 -24.26
CA ILE A 171 -18.06 -1.70 -23.86
C ILE A 171 -19.03 -2.82 -23.48
N SER A 172 -20.14 -2.51 -22.79
CA SER A 172 -21.18 -3.50 -22.49
C SER A 172 -21.79 -4.09 -23.77
N ARG A 173 -22.10 -3.23 -24.77
CA ARG A 173 -22.64 -3.65 -26.07
C ARG A 173 -21.62 -4.46 -26.89
N ASP A 174 -20.38 -3.99 -26.96
CA ASP A 174 -19.29 -4.66 -27.66
C ASP A 174 -19.03 -6.06 -27.05
N GLY A 175 -19.04 -6.17 -25.72
CA GLY A 175 -18.88 -7.45 -25.00
C GLY A 175 -20.02 -8.42 -25.26
N ILE A 176 -21.28 -7.96 -25.25
CA ILE A 176 -22.44 -8.78 -25.63
C ILE A 176 -22.34 -9.22 -27.10
N ALA A 177 -21.93 -8.34 -28.01
CA ALA A 177 -21.77 -8.68 -29.43
C ALA A 177 -20.59 -9.64 -29.70
N ALA A 178 -19.54 -9.59 -28.89
CA ALA A 178 -18.38 -10.50 -28.95
C ALA A 178 -18.59 -11.82 -28.19
N THR A 179 -19.66 -11.94 -27.40
CA THR A 179 -19.98 -13.19 -26.69
C THR A 179 -20.42 -14.26 -27.70
N PRO A 180 -19.75 -15.44 -27.76
CA PRO A 180 -20.15 -16.49 -28.69
C PRO A 180 -21.56 -16.98 -28.38
N ARG A 181 -22.36 -17.24 -29.42
CA ARG A 181 -23.74 -17.74 -29.26
C ARG A 181 -23.73 -19.02 -28.41
N PRO A 182 -24.59 -19.14 -27.38
CA PRO A 182 -24.60 -20.30 -26.51
C PRO A 182 -24.93 -21.57 -27.30
N GLN A 183 -24.03 -22.55 -27.26
CA GLN A 183 -24.25 -23.86 -27.87
C GLN A 183 -24.79 -24.82 -26.83
N LEU A 184 -25.82 -25.59 -27.19
CA LEU A 184 -26.23 -26.76 -26.43
C LEU A 184 -25.21 -27.89 -26.64
N PRO A 185 -24.96 -28.76 -25.64
CA PRO A 185 -24.20 -29.98 -25.86
C PRO A 185 -24.91 -30.83 -26.91
N GLN A 186 -24.20 -31.25 -27.96
CA GLN A 186 -24.80 -31.95 -29.11
C GLN A 186 -25.31 -33.36 -28.78
N THR A 187 -24.96 -33.88 -27.61
CA THR A 187 -25.46 -35.14 -27.04
C THR A 187 -26.36 -34.87 -25.84
N SER A 188 -27.62 -35.30 -25.96
CA SER A 188 -28.48 -35.53 -24.80
C SER A 188 -28.02 -36.78 -24.04
N SER A 189 -28.37 -36.91 -22.76
CA SER A 189 -27.93 -38.03 -21.90
C SER A 189 -28.47 -39.41 -22.33
N SER A 190 -29.43 -39.44 -23.27
CA SER A 190 -29.94 -40.65 -23.93
C SER A 190 -29.20 -41.01 -25.24
N GLY A 191 -28.11 -40.32 -25.58
CA GLY A 191 -27.26 -40.64 -26.73
C GLY A 191 -27.79 -40.16 -28.09
N THR A 192 -28.98 -39.56 -28.14
CA THR A 192 -29.55 -39.00 -29.38
C THR A 192 -28.88 -37.67 -29.73
N GLN A 193 -28.33 -37.58 -30.94
CA GLN A 193 -27.77 -36.35 -31.50
C GLN A 193 -28.90 -35.37 -31.87
N SER A 194 -28.86 -34.14 -31.35
CA SER A 194 -29.84 -33.10 -31.64
C SER A 194 -29.32 -32.12 -32.70
N ALA A 195 -29.99 -32.04 -33.85
CA ALA A 195 -29.57 -31.22 -35.00
C ALA A 195 -29.78 -29.71 -34.77
N GLY A 196 -28.79 -29.05 -34.17
CA GLY A 196 -28.76 -27.59 -33.97
C GLY A 196 -28.40 -26.83 -35.25
N VAL A 197 -29.36 -26.67 -36.17
CA VAL A 197 -29.18 -25.84 -37.39
C VAL A 197 -29.14 -24.36 -37.02
N ALA A 198 -28.02 -23.69 -37.31
CA ALA A 198 -27.80 -22.27 -37.06
C ALA A 198 -27.52 -21.47 -38.36
N SER A 199 -28.38 -21.64 -39.38
CA SER A 199 -28.34 -20.84 -40.60
C SER A 199 -28.75 -19.38 -40.34
N GLY A 200 -27.87 -18.41 -40.60
CA GLY A 200 -28.23 -16.99 -40.47
C GLY A 200 -27.06 -16.01 -40.55
N THR A 201 -26.61 -15.72 -41.78
CA THR A 201 -25.74 -14.60 -42.17
C THR A 201 -25.82 -14.35 -43.69
N PRO A 202 -25.86 -13.09 -44.15
CA PRO A 202 -26.65 -11.97 -43.62
C PRO A 202 -28.12 -12.03 -44.06
#